data_AF-A0A6B3FL97-F1
#
_entry.id   AF-A0A6B3FL97-F1
#
_cell.length_a   1.000
_cell.length_b   1.000
_cell.length_c   1.000
_cell.angle_alpha   90.00
_cell.angle_beta   90.00
_cell.angle_gamma   90.00
#
_symmetry.space_group_name_H-M   'P 1'
#
loop_
_entity.id
_entity.type
_entity.pdbx_description
1 polymer ?
#
loop_
_entity_poly.entity_id
_entity_poly.type
_entity_poly.pdbx_seq_one_letter_code
_entity_poly.pdbx_strand_id
1 'polypeptide(L)' 'MPAPTSPADLFRHSLRLLLDKDIPAWVALWAEDGVMEFPFAPDGWPRRLEGKEAVAAYMRHYPDHIDLH' A
#
# COMPACT_ATOMS: atom_id res chain seq x y z
N MET A 1 13.55 23.04 4.02
CA MET A 1 12.89 21.77 3.61
C MET A 1 11.71 21.57 4.55
N PRO A 2 10.49 21.28 4.07
CA PRO A 2 9.38 20.93 4.96
C PRO A 2 9.78 19.72 5.79
N ALA A 3 9.36 19.68 7.06
CA ALA A 3 9.57 18.51 7.90
C ALA A 3 8.86 17.31 7.26
N PRO A 4 9.45 16.11 7.28
CA PRO A 4 8.76 14.93 6.79
C PRO A 4 7.47 14.73 7.59
N THR A 5 6.39 14.37 6.88
CA THR A 5 5.12 13.98 7.50
C THR A 5 5.35 12.92 8.56
N SER A 6 4.70 13.04 9.72
CA SER A 6 4.84 12.02 10.77
C SER A 6 4.34 10.66 10.25
N PRO A 7 4.90 9.52 10.73
CA PRO A 7 4.44 8.20 10.30
C PRO A 7 2.93 7.99 10.49
N ALA A 8 2.38 8.52 11.58
CA ALA A 8 0.95 8.41 11.87
C ALA A 8 0.09 9.19 10.85
N ASP A 9 0.52 10.39 10.46
CA ASP A 9 -0.23 11.19 9.49
C ASP A 9 -0.09 10.64 8.07
N LEU A 10 1.08 10.10 7.72
CA LEU A 10 1.30 9.38 6.47
C LEU A 10 0.39 8.16 6.38
N PHE A 11 0.28 7.37 7.46
CA PHE A 11 -0.60 6.21 7.51
C PHE A 11 -2.09 6.60 7.37
N ARG A 12 -2.55 7.65 8.07
CA ARG A 12 -3.93 8.14 7.89
C ARG A 12 -4.19 8.68 6.50
N HIS A 13 -3.19 9.30 5.86
CA HIS A 13 -3.32 9.73 4.49
C HIS A 13 -3.40 8.55 3.52
N SER A 14 -2.57 7.53 3.70
CA SER A 14 -2.58 6.34 2.85
C SER A 14 -3.91 5.59 2.94
N LEU A 15 -4.50 5.44 4.13
CA LEU A 15 -5.83 4.84 4.28
C LEU A 15 -6.93 5.61 3.53
N ARG A 16 -6.88 6.96 3.52
CA ARG A 16 -7.82 7.78 2.75
C ARG A 16 -7.71 7.53 1.25
N LEU A 17 -6.50 7.46 0.71
CA LEU A 17 -6.29 7.14 -0.71
C LEU A 17 -6.82 5.76 -1.09
N LEU A 18 -6.71 4.77 -0.20
CA LEU A 18 -7.31 3.45 -0.42
C LEU A 18 -8.85 3.52 -0.44
N LEU A 19 -9.46 4.25 0.50
CA LEU A 19 -10.92 4.45 0.55
C LEU A 19 -11.44 5.20 -0.69
N ASP A 20 -10.69 6.20 -1.14
CA ASP A 20 -10.98 6.98 -2.36
C ASP A 20 -10.67 6.20 -3.65
N LYS A 21 -10.14 4.97 -3.54
CA LYS A 21 -9.70 4.10 -4.64
C LYS A 21 -8.61 4.72 -5.53
N ASP A 22 -7.85 5.69 -5.01
CA ASP A 22 -6.70 6.31 -5.68
C ASP A 22 -5.42 5.50 -5.44
N ILE A 23 -5.37 4.33 -6.09
CA ILE A 23 -4.24 3.41 -6.04
C ILE A 23 -2.94 4.05 -6.59
N PRO A 24 -2.95 4.81 -7.71
CA PRO A 24 -1.75 5.48 -8.18
C PRO A 24 -1.13 6.43 -7.16
N ALA A 25 -1.94 7.27 -6.50
CA ALA A 25 -1.44 8.16 -5.46
C ALA A 25 -0.94 7.38 -4.24
N TRP A 26 -1.61 6.29 -3.87
CA TRP A 26 -1.18 5.44 -2.75
C TRP A 26 0.19 4.79 -3.02
N VAL A 27 0.40 4.25 -4.23
CA VAL A 27 1.68 3.67 -4.67
C VAL A 27 2.79 4.73 -4.69
N ALA A 28 2.47 5.99 -5.01
CA ALA A 28 3.45 7.07 -5.00
C ALA A 28 4.04 7.38 -3.62
N LEU A 29 3.37 6.95 -2.53
CA LEU A 29 3.89 7.10 -1.15
C LEU A 29 5.01 6.12 -0.82
N TRP A 30 5.22 5.07 -1.61
CA TRP A 30 6.20 4.03 -1.33
C TRP A 30 7.61 4.44 -1.73
N ALA A 31 8.59 4.06 -0.90
CA ALA A 31 9.99 4.04 -1.28
C ALA A 31 10.23 2.97 -2.35
N GLU A 32 11.22 3.18 -3.21
CA GLU A 32 11.53 2.26 -4.31
C GLU A 32 11.86 0.84 -3.81
N ASP A 33 12.54 0.73 -2.66
CA ASP A 33 12.89 -0.50 -1.95
C ASP A 33 11.91 -0.87 -0.82
N GLY A 34 10.74 -0.23 -0.77
CA GLY A 34 9.74 -0.46 0.27
C GLY A 34 9.22 -1.90 0.30
N VAL A 35 8.88 -2.38 1.48
CA VAL A 35 8.44 -3.76 1.71
C VAL A 35 7.05 -3.79 2.32
N MET A 36 6.16 -4.59 1.74
CA MET A 36 4.84 -4.88 2.32
C MET A 36 4.83 -6.32 2.84
N GLU A 37 4.44 -6.50 4.10
CA GLU A 37 4.37 -7.82 4.74
C GLU A 37 2.94 -8.14 5.16
N PHE A 38 2.56 -9.40 4.98
CA PHE A 38 1.29 -9.97 5.40
C PHE A 38 1.56 -11.16 6.33
N PRO A 39 1.85 -10.93 7.63
CA PRO A 39 2.24 -11.99 8.56
C PRO A 39 1.20 -13.09 8.73
N PHE A 40 -0.07 -12.75 8.48
CA PHE A 40 -1.22 -13.63 8.62
C PHE A 40 -1.88 -13.98 7.27
N ALA A 41 -1.17 -13.83 6.14
CA ALA A 41 -1.71 -14.23 4.85
C ALA A 41 -2.00 -15.75 4.83
N PRO A 42 -3.14 -16.16 4.24
CA PRO A 42 -3.48 -17.58 4.09
C PRO A 42 -2.54 -18.26 3.09
N ASP A 43 -2.55 -19.60 3.09
CA ASP A 43 -1.71 -20.37 2.19
C ASP A 43 -2.05 -20.10 0.72
N GLY A 44 -1.01 -19.96 -0.11
CA GLY A 44 -1.13 -19.59 -1.52
C GLY A 44 -1.12 -18.07 -1.79
N TRP A 45 -1.20 -17.22 -0.75
CA TRP A 45 -1.07 -15.77 -0.89
C TRP A 45 0.36 -15.28 -0.61
N PRO A 46 0.78 -14.15 -1.21
CA PRO A 46 2.08 -13.56 -0.91
C PRO A 46 2.13 -13.15 0.57
N ARG A 47 3.16 -13.59 1.29
CA ARG A 47 3.43 -13.14 2.67
C ARG A 47 4.28 -11.86 2.72
N ARG A 48 4.95 -11.52 1.63
CA ARG A 48 5.86 -10.39 1.52
C ARG A 48 5.98 -9.94 0.07
N LEU A 49 6.04 -8.64 -0.15
CA LEU A 49 6.31 -8.01 -1.44
C LEU A 49 7.47 -7.04 -1.26
N GLU A 50 8.44 -7.10 -2.16
CA GLU A 50 9.66 -6.31 -2.10
C GLU A 50 9.72 -5.36 -3.29
N GLY A 51 9.86 -4.07 -2.98
CA GLY A 51 9.92 -3.00 -3.95
C GLY A 51 8.54 -2.44 -4.30
N LYS A 52 8.55 -1.15 -4.63
CA LYS A 52 7.35 -0.39 -5.04
C LYS A 52 6.63 -1.01 -6.23
N GLU A 53 7.36 -1.55 -7.19
CA GLU A 53 6.77 -2.19 -8.37
C GLU A 53 5.97 -3.44 -8.01
N ALA A 54 6.47 -4.28 -7.09
CA ALA A 54 5.77 -5.47 -6.61
C ALA A 54 4.48 -5.09 -5.85
N VAL A 55 4.56 -4.06 -5.01
CA VAL A 55 3.41 -3.49 -4.31
C VAL A 55 2.38 -2.95 -5.29
N ALA A 56 2.81 -2.19 -6.31
CA ALA A 56 1.93 -1.63 -7.33
C ALA A 56 1.23 -2.71 -8.16
N ALA A 57 1.96 -3.77 -8.55
CA ALA A 57 1.42 -4.91 -9.28
C ALA A 57 0.35 -5.65 -8.47
N TYR A 58 0.60 -5.85 -7.17
CA TYR A 58 -0.38 -6.43 -6.26
C TYR A 58 -1.62 -5.54 -6.10
N MET A 59 -1.42 -4.24 -5.89
CA MET A 59 -2.53 -3.31 -5.65
C MET A 59 -3.40 -3.03 -6.87
N ARG A 60 -2.90 -3.26 -8.09
CA ARG A 60 -3.68 -3.11 -9.34
C ARG A 60 -4.95 -3.96 -9.35
N HIS A 61 -4.91 -5.12 -8.71
CA HIS A 61 -6.04 -6.06 -8.60
C HIS A 61 -6.78 -5.94 -7.27
N TYR A 62 -6.34 -5.06 -6.37
CA TYR A 62 -6.89 -4.92 -5.02
C TYR A 62 -8.38 -4.53 -4.98
N PRO A 63 -8.88 -3.62 -5.85
CA PRO A 63 -10.31 -3.30 -5.90
C PRO A 63 -11.20 -4.49 -6.28
N ASP A 64 -10.65 -5.52 -6.94
CA ASP A 64 -11.40 -6.72 -7.35
C ASP A 64 -11.51 -7.75 -6.21
N HIS A 65 -10.75 -7.58 -5.13
CA HIS A 65 -10.61 -8.57 -4.06
C HIS A 65 -11.07 -8.09 -2.68
N ILE A 66 -11.00 -6.78 -2.41
CA ILE A 66 -11.38 -6.20 -1.12
C ILE A 66 -12.12 -4.88 -1.37
N ASP A 67 -13.40 -4.82 -0.99
CA ASP A 67 -14.13 -3.55 -0.91
C ASP A 67 -13.96 -2.98 0.49
N LEU A 68 -13.25 -1.86 0.59
CA LEU A 68 -13.11 -1.10 1.82
C LEU A 68 -14.23 -0.05 1.85
N HIS A 69 -15.08 -0.12 2.88
CA HIS A 69 -16.18 0.83 3.14
C HIS A 69 -15.98 1.52 4.49
#